data_AF-A0A6J6TJT6-F1
#
_entry.id   AF-A0A6J6TJT6-F1
#
_cell.length_a   1.000
_cell.length_b   1.000
_cell.length_c   1.000
_cell.angle_alpha   90.00
_cell.angle_beta   90.00
_cell.angle_gamma   90.00
#
_symmetry.space_group_name_H-M   'P 1'
#
loop_
_entity.id
_entity.type
_entity.pdbx_description
1 polymer ?
#
loop_
_entity_poly.entity_id
_entity_poly.type
_entity_poly.pdbx_seq_one_letter_code
_entity_poly.pdbx_strand_id
1 'polypeptide(L)'
;MKITDSFYERCRTAAIWLLRFESLILVGLVIYLLVATVFSTATWPSALIGEVVFGTIGAIGLYFASTGFARNRSYGRAPAVLANLIAMGVSYYMISGDLLIVGIPLALVGAITFLCALFGYRESSKENY
;
A
#
# COMPACT_ATOMS: atom_id res chain seq x y z
N MET A 1 12.23 -4.79 25.89
CA MET A 1 10.97 -5.52 25.66
C MET A 1 11.18 -6.46 24.47
N LYS A 2 11.24 -7.79 24.68
CA LYS A 2 11.39 -8.75 23.58
C LYS A 2 10.03 -8.92 22.89
N ILE A 3 9.92 -8.52 21.63
CA ILE A 3 8.73 -8.76 20.81
C ILE A 3 8.71 -10.25 20.43
N THR A 4 7.61 -10.94 20.74
CA THR A 4 7.43 -12.39 20.54
C THR A 4 7.40 -12.76 19.05
N ASP A 5 7.97 -13.90 18.65
CA ASP A 5 7.96 -14.38 17.26
C ASP A 5 6.56 -14.52 16.66
N SER A 6 5.57 -14.88 17.49
CA SER A 6 4.15 -14.90 17.13
C SER A 6 3.63 -13.55 16.62
N PHE A 7 4.14 -12.43 17.15
CA PHE A 7 3.74 -11.09 16.69
C PHE A 7 4.21 -10.83 15.26
N TYR A 8 5.47 -11.16 14.94
CA TYR A 8 6.05 -10.97 13.61
C TYR A 8 5.29 -11.78 12.54
N GLU A 9 4.94 -13.05 12.84
CA GLU A 9 4.17 -13.88 11.91
C GLU A 9 2.74 -13.38 11.69
N ARG A 10 2.09 -12.84 12.74
CA ARG A 10 0.77 -12.20 12.60
C ARG A 10 0.85 -10.93 11.75
N CYS A 11 1.85 -10.08 11.98
CA CYS A 11 2.11 -8.88 11.16
C CYS A 11 2.39 -9.24 9.70
N ARG A 12 3.17 -10.29 9.46
CA ARG A 12 3.46 -10.80 8.12
C ARG A 12 2.20 -11.26 7.40
N THR A 13 1.40 -12.09 8.06
CA THR A 13 0.14 -12.60 7.50
C THR A 13 -0.84 -11.45 7.21
N ALA A 14 -0.96 -10.50 8.14
CA ALA A 14 -1.76 -9.29 7.95
C ALA A 14 -1.25 -8.46 6.77
N ALA A 15 0.06 -8.20 6.67
CA ALA A 15 0.66 -7.43 5.58
C ALA A 15 0.37 -8.07 4.21
N ILE A 16 0.44 -9.40 4.09
CA ILE A 16 0.14 -10.10 2.83
C ILE A 16 -1.29 -9.79 2.36
N TRP A 17 -2.27 -9.91 3.26
CA TRP A 17 -3.68 -9.69 2.94
C TRP A 17 -4.00 -8.21 2.70
N LEU A 18 -3.48 -7.32 3.54
CA LEU A 18 -3.65 -5.88 3.40
C LEU A 18 -3.08 -5.37 2.07
N LEU A 19 -1.85 -5.74 1.72
CA LEU A 19 -1.22 -5.32 0.46
C LEU A 19 -1.95 -5.85 -0.78
N ARG A 20 -2.53 -7.06 -0.72
CA ARG A 20 -3.39 -7.59 -1.81
C ARG A 20 -4.67 -6.80 -1.95
N PHE A 21 -5.29 -6.46 -0.83
CA PHE A 21 -6.51 -5.67 -0.80
C PHE A 21 -6.27 -4.24 -1.31
N GLU A 22 -5.19 -3.59 -0.87
CA GLU A 22 -4.77 -2.27 -1.36
C GLU A 22 -4.45 -2.30 -2.85
N SER A 23 -3.76 -3.33 -3.33
CA SER A 23 -3.51 -3.52 -4.77
C SER A 23 -4.83 -3.61 -5.56
N LEU A 24 -5.81 -4.36 -5.05
CA LEU A 24 -7.12 -4.49 -5.69
C LEU A 24 -7.88 -3.15 -5.71
N ILE A 25 -7.82 -2.37 -4.62
CA ILE A 25 -8.41 -1.02 -4.59
C ILE A 25 -7.76 -0.12 -5.64
N LEU A 26 -6.42 -0.14 -5.75
CA LEU A 26 -5.71 0.66 -6.75
C LEU A 26 -6.12 0.26 -8.18
N VAL A 27 -6.25 -1.04 -8.47
CA VAL A 27 -6.78 -1.51 -9.77
C VAL A 27 -8.19 -0.98 -10.01
N GLY A 28 -9.07 -1.07 -8.99
CA GLY A 28 -10.43 -0.53 -9.08
C GLY A 28 -10.45 0.97 -9.36
N LEU A 29 -9.55 1.74 -8.73
CA LEU A 29 -9.42 3.18 -8.94
C LEU A 29 -8.91 3.50 -10.35
N VAL A 30 -7.92 2.77 -10.86
CA VAL A 30 -7.45 2.91 -12.25
C VAL A 30 -8.58 2.61 -13.24
N ILE A 31 -9.32 1.52 -13.05
CA ILE A 31 -10.46 1.18 -13.90
C ILE A 31 -11.52 2.29 -13.84
N TYR A 32 -11.83 2.78 -12.64
CA TYR A 32 -12.78 3.88 -12.45
C TYR A 32 -12.35 5.13 -13.24
N LEU A 33 -11.07 5.53 -13.15
CA LEU A 33 -10.56 6.68 -13.88
C LEU A 33 -10.61 6.49 -15.41
N LEU A 34 -10.26 5.29 -15.90
CA LEU A 34 -10.34 4.97 -17.33
C LEU A 34 -11.78 5.08 -17.84
N VAL A 35 -12.74 4.52 -17.10
CA VAL A 35 -14.17 4.60 -17.42
C VAL A 35 -14.66 6.05 -17.34
N ALA A 36 -14.29 6.78 -16.29
CA ALA A 36 -14.67 8.18 -16.09
C ALA A 36 -14.15 9.07 -17.23
N THR A 37 -12.98 8.78 -17.81
CA THR A 37 -12.41 9.51 -18.95
C THR A 37 -13.28 9.40 -20.21
N VAL A 38 -14.03 8.30 -20.38
CA VAL A 38 -14.94 8.11 -21.52
C VAL A 38 -16.19 8.98 -21.38
N PHE A 39 -16.66 9.19 -20.16
CA PHE A 39 -17.91 9.90 -19.88
C PHE A 39 -17.75 11.36 -19.48
N SER A 40 -16.55 11.77 -19.08
CA SER A 40 -16.28 13.11 -18.53
C SER A 40 -15.01 13.71 -19.14
N THR A 41 -15.07 14.98 -19.52
CA THR A 41 -13.88 15.74 -19.92
C THR A 41 -13.06 16.11 -18.70
N ALA A 42 -11.84 15.60 -18.62
CA ALA A 42 -10.92 15.92 -17.54
C ALA A 42 -10.44 17.38 -17.65
N THR A 43 -10.56 18.12 -16.56
CA THR A 43 -10.06 19.51 -16.45
C THR A 43 -8.54 19.57 -16.63
N TRP A 44 -7.83 18.54 -16.17
CA TRP A 44 -6.36 18.43 -16.24
C TRP A 44 -5.94 17.05 -16.77
N PRO A 45 -5.89 16.87 -18.11
CA PRO A 45 -5.60 15.57 -18.71
C PRO A 45 -4.22 15.00 -18.35
N SER A 46 -3.22 15.86 -18.15
CA SER A 46 -1.87 15.45 -17.77
C SER A 46 -1.82 14.81 -16.38
N ALA A 47 -2.56 15.37 -15.41
CA ALA A 47 -2.65 14.82 -14.06
C ALA A 47 -3.34 13.44 -14.07
N LEU A 48 -4.41 13.29 -14.86
CA LEU A 48 -5.13 12.03 -15.02
C LEU A 48 -4.24 10.91 -15.56
N ILE A 49 -3.44 11.19 -16.61
CA ILE A 49 -2.50 10.22 -17.16
C ILE A 49 -1.46 9.83 -16.09
N GLY A 50 -0.95 10.82 -15.34
CA GLY A 50 -0.04 10.58 -14.23
C GLY A 50 -0.63 9.63 -13.19
N GLU A 51 -1.88 9.84 -12.80
CA GLU A 51 -2.59 9.01 -11.81
C GLU A 51 -2.86 7.59 -12.32
N VAL A 52 -3.26 7.43 -13.59
CA VAL A 52 -3.46 6.12 -14.20
C VAL A 52 -2.16 5.32 -14.27
N VAL A 53 -1.07 5.95 -14.73
CA VAL A 53 0.25 5.29 -14.83
C VAL A 53 0.78 4.95 -13.44
N PHE A 54 0.74 5.91 -12.51
CA PHE A 54 1.21 5.71 -11.14
C PHE A 54 0.38 4.67 -10.41
N GLY A 55 -0.93 4.69 -10.54
CA GLY A 55 -1.86 3.73 -9.94
C GLY A 55 -1.64 2.31 -10.48
N THR A 56 -1.40 2.16 -11.79
CA THR A 56 -1.13 0.85 -12.40
C THR A 56 0.20 0.27 -11.91
N ILE A 57 1.27 1.07 -11.94
CA ILE A 57 2.58 0.66 -11.44
C ILE A 57 2.52 0.36 -9.93
N GLY A 58 1.83 1.21 -9.17
CA GLY A 58 1.62 1.04 -7.73
C GLY A 58 0.89 -0.25 -7.41
N ALA A 59 -0.21 -0.55 -8.11
CA ALA A 59 -0.98 -1.79 -7.92
C ALA A 59 -0.13 -3.04 -8.18
N ILE A 60 0.62 -3.05 -9.28
CA ILE A 60 1.53 -4.14 -9.63
C ILE A 60 2.62 -4.27 -8.56
N GLY A 61 3.26 -3.16 -8.20
CA GLY A 61 4.32 -3.12 -7.18
C GLY A 61 3.86 -3.65 -5.82
N LEU A 62 2.67 -3.27 -5.36
CA LEU A 62 2.07 -3.75 -4.12
C LEU A 62 1.79 -5.26 -4.16
N TYR A 63 1.30 -5.77 -5.28
CA TYR A 63 1.04 -7.20 -5.45
C TYR A 63 2.34 -8.01 -5.40
N PHE A 64 3.39 -7.53 -6.07
CA PHE A 64 4.72 -8.14 -5.99
C PHE A 64 5.31 -8.05 -4.58
N ALA A 65 5.11 -6.93 -3.88
CA ALA A 65 5.53 -6.77 -2.49
C ALA A 65 4.85 -7.80 -1.57
N SER A 66 3.53 -8.00 -1.70
CA SER A 66 2.78 -9.04 -1.00
C SER A 66 3.33 -10.44 -1.27
N THR A 67 3.68 -10.73 -2.52
CA THR A 67 4.31 -12.01 -2.91
C THR A 67 5.69 -12.19 -2.26
N GLY A 68 6.45 -11.11 -2.09
CA GLY A 68 7.71 -11.11 -1.34
C GLY A 68 7.52 -11.49 0.14
N PHE A 69 6.52 -10.93 0.81
CA PHE A 69 6.14 -11.33 2.17
C PHE A 69 5.69 -12.79 2.23
N ALA A 70 4.87 -13.25 1.28
CA ALA A 70 4.42 -14.64 1.22
C ALA A 70 5.59 -15.63 1.07
N ARG A 71 6.65 -15.25 0.35
CA ARG A 71 7.86 -16.05 0.13
C ARG A 71 8.94 -15.91 1.20
N ASN A 72 8.68 -15.22 2.32
CA ASN A 72 9.69 -14.95 3.36
C ASN A 72 10.93 -14.22 2.81
N ARG A 73 10.74 -13.23 1.93
CA ARG A 73 11.85 -12.47 1.33
C ARG A 73 11.81 -11.00 1.76
N SER A 74 12.97 -10.45 2.09
CA SER A 74 13.15 -9.06 2.53
C SER A 74 12.68 -8.01 1.51
N TYR A 75 12.74 -8.32 0.21
CA TYR A 75 12.47 -7.33 -0.85
C TYR A 75 11.02 -6.82 -0.89
N GLY A 76 10.06 -7.53 -0.30
CA GLY A 76 8.67 -7.05 -0.25
C GLY A 76 8.46 -5.90 0.74
N ARG A 77 9.38 -5.74 1.70
CA ARG A 77 9.21 -4.84 2.84
C ARG A 77 9.35 -3.37 2.45
N ALA A 78 10.44 -3.03 1.76
CA ALA A 78 10.73 -1.64 1.40
C ALA A 78 9.64 -1.01 0.50
N PRO A 79 9.16 -1.68 -0.58
CA PRO A 79 8.09 -1.14 -1.41
C PRO A 79 6.76 -0.96 -0.65
N ALA A 80 6.40 -1.93 0.21
CA ALA A 80 5.17 -1.88 0.99
C ALA A 80 5.17 -0.73 2.02
N VAL A 81 6.29 -0.52 2.69
CA VAL A 81 6.48 0.57 3.65
C VAL A 81 6.41 1.93 2.94
N LEU A 82 7.11 2.09 1.81
CA LEU A 82 7.10 3.33 1.04
C LEU A 82 5.71 3.67 0.51
N ALA A 83 5.02 2.71 -0.10
CA ALA A 83 3.68 2.93 -0.64
C ALA A 83 2.68 3.38 0.44
N ASN A 84 2.75 2.77 1.63
CA ASN A 84 1.86 3.13 2.72
C ASN A 84 2.22 4.47 3.38
N LEU A 85 3.49 4.87 3.38
CA LEU A 85 3.88 6.23 3.74
C LEU A 85 3.35 7.27 2.75
N ILE A 86 3.35 6.95 1.45
CA ILE A 86 2.73 7.81 0.43
C ILE A 86 1.22 7.92 0.69
N ALA A 87 0.53 6.80 0.94
CA ALA A 87 -0.90 6.80 1.26
C ALA A 87 -1.21 7.65 2.50
N MET A 88 -0.37 7.59 3.53
CA MET A 88 -0.46 8.48 4.70
C MET A 88 -0.32 9.95 4.31
N GLY A 89 0.65 10.29 3.46
CA GLY A 89 0.82 11.64 2.93
C GLY A 89 -0.41 12.12 2.15
N VAL A 90 -0.95 11.28 1.27
CA VAL A 90 -2.18 11.57 0.51
C VAL A 90 -3.36 11.78 1.46
N SER A 91 -3.50 10.93 2.48
CA SER A 91 -4.58 11.03 3.46
C SER A 91 -4.55 12.35 4.24
N TYR A 92 -3.35 12.84 4.59
CA TYR A 92 -3.19 14.14 5.25
C TYR A 92 -3.74 15.27 4.38
N TYR A 93 -3.36 15.32 3.10
CA TYR A 93 -3.88 16.33 2.17
C TYR A 93 -5.40 16.24 1.98
N MET A 94 -5.96 15.04 1.95
CA MET A 94 -7.41 14.85 1.83
C MET A 94 -8.15 15.33 3.07
N ILE A 95 -7.60 15.08 4.25
CA ILE A 95 -8.17 15.56 5.52
C ILE A 95 -8.08 17.09 5.61
N SER A 96 -6.93 17.67 5.25
CA SER A 96 -6.75 19.13 5.20
C SER A 96 -7.64 19.80 4.16
N GLY A 97 -8.07 19.08 3.12
CA GLY A 97 -9.02 19.53 2.11
C GLY A 97 -10.48 19.17 2.39
N ASP A 98 -10.86 18.91 3.65
CA ASP A 98 -12.21 18.56 4.11
C ASP A 98 -12.82 17.25 3.54
N LEU A 99 -12.02 16.45 2.83
CA LEU A 99 -12.46 15.15 2.27
C LEU A 99 -12.37 14.02 3.30
N LEU A 100 -12.89 14.26 4.51
CA LEU A 100 -12.73 13.39 5.69
C LEU A 100 -13.23 11.96 5.47
N ILE A 101 -14.31 11.79 4.70
CA ILE A 101 -14.93 10.49 4.45
C ILE A 101 -13.99 9.51 3.74
N VAL A 102 -13.03 10.00 2.95
CA VAL A 102 -12.02 9.16 2.28
C VAL A 102 -10.68 9.26 2.99
N GLY A 103 -10.30 10.46 3.45
CA GLY A 103 -9.01 10.70 4.10
C GLY A 103 -8.83 9.90 5.39
N ILE A 104 -9.85 9.83 6.26
CA ILE A 104 -9.74 9.10 7.54
C ILE A 104 -9.59 7.59 7.32
N PRO A 105 -10.44 6.91 6.52
CA PRO A 105 -10.25 5.48 6.23
C PRO A 105 -8.89 5.19 5.58
N LEU A 106 -8.43 6.05 4.66
CA LEU A 106 -7.14 5.88 3.99
C LEU A 106 -5.98 5.99 5.00
N ALA A 107 -6.04 6.95 5.92
CA ALA A 107 -5.04 7.09 6.98
C ALA A 107 -4.99 5.86 7.89
N LEU A 108 -6.16 5.32 8.27
CA LEU A 108 -6.22 4.14 9.13
C LEU A 108 -5.65 2.90 8.45
N VAL A 109 -6.08 2.62 7.21
CA VAL A 109 -5.58 1.48 6.44
C VAL A 109 -4.08 1.64 6.18
N GLY A 110 -3.64 2.81 5.71
CA GLY A 110 -2.23 3.10 5.44
C GLY A 110 -1.34 2.96 6.68
N ALA A 111 -1.78 3.46 7.84
CA ALA A 111 -1.04 3.32 9.09
C ALA A 111 -0.93 1.87 9.55
N ILE A 112 -2.03 1.10 9.49
CA ILE A 112 -2.04 -0.30 9.88
C ILE A 112 -1.14 -1.11 8.94
N THR A 113 -1.26 -0.95 7.62
CA THR A 113 -0.45 -1.68 6.67
C THR A 113 1.03 -1.28 6.78
N PHE A 114 1.34 0.00 7.00
CA PHE A 114 2.70 0.46 7.27
C PHE A 114 3.32 -0.28 8.46
N LEU A 115 2.62 -0.34 9.60
CA LEU A 115 3.11 -1.01 10.80
C LEU A 115 3.26 -2.52 10.56
N CYS A 116 2.26 -3.16 9.94
CA CYS A 116 2.33 -4.58 9.61
C CYS A 116 3.46 -4.90 8.63
N ALA A 117 3.72 -4.06 7.63
CA ALA A 117 4.82 -4.23 6.69
C ALA A 117 6.18 -4.02 7.36
N LEU A 118 6.30 -3.02 8.23
CA LEU A 118 7.53 -2.72 8.97
C LEU A 118 7.96 -3.88 9.87
N PHE A 119 7.00 -4.47 10.59
CA PHE A 119 7.23 -5.61 11.48
C PHE A 119 7.02 -6.97 10.81
N GLY A 120 6.56 -7.04 9.55
CA GLY A 120 6.16 -8.29 8.90
C GLY A 120 7.31 -9.14 8.36
N TYR A 121 8.55 -8.71 8.53
CA TYR A 121 9.73 -9.51 8.18
C TYR A 121 10.84 -9.24 9.17
N ARG A 122 11.48 -10.31 9.64
CA ARG A 122 12.70 -10.26 10.44
C ARG A 122 13.70 -11.21 9.78
N GLU A 123 14.87 -10.69 9.45
CA GLU A 123 15.99 -11.54 9.06
C GLU A 123 16.26 -12.48 10.26
N SER A 124 16.16 -13.79 10.05
CA SER A 124 16.61 -14.72 11.07
C SER A 124 18.12 -14.62 11.10
N SER A 125 18.72 -14.14 12.19
CA SER A 125 20.16 -14.31 12.44
C SER A 125 20.47 -15.80 12.63
N LYS A 126 20.40 -16.56 11.55
CA LYS A 126 21.21 -17.75 11.36
C LYS A 126 22.34 -17.40 10.40
N GLU A 127 23.15 -16.45 10.83
CA GLU A 127 24.50 -16.26 10.32
C GLU A 127 25.38 -15.94 11.53
N ASN A 128 25.68 -16.99 12.28
CA ASN A 128 26.96 -17.11 12.96
C ASN A 128 27.55 -18.43 12.46
N TYR A 129 28.83 -18.34 12.08
CA TYR A 129 29.74 -19.34 11.50
C TYR A 129 29.75 -19.44 9.98
#